data_AF-G0ITG7-F1
#
_entry.id   AF-G0ITG7-F1
#
_cell.length_a   1.000
_cell.length_b   1.000
_cell.length_c   1.000
_cell.angle_alpha   90.00
_cell.angle_beta   90.00
_cell.angle_gamma   90.00
#
_symmetry.space_group_name_H-M   'P 1'
#
loop_
_entity.id
_entity.type
_entity.pdbx_description
1 polymer ?
#
loop_
_entity_poly.entity_id
_entity_poly.type
_entity_poly.pdbx_seq_one_letter_code
_entity_poly.pdbx_strand_id
1 'polypeptide(L)'
;MKVNKSLQIQSKYQHKLIALIATLEYINKNKKKYNQSDILYCFNSNLKRNGQKEVSIKTLQNYFYKLKKFNITANNYYRHLDINMGTKIYYSLKRSKKDCYNLINQYFRNKKTERFQKRVNSYIKTNYNKKSNVKYEECLNNKYNKEEKENKRKIQINKFKLKKYAKKCNFSNNISSFIIDLNLRKETTIKLFKLISKEQYYFKKKTEYHSQKPLQHKRKNLISILRKTQINLINEGYDKEKLKTQIQNTYQKYKNKPHFILESNKYKDFNQIINRIKSNTKKFDAQKHKNNIKINIYNILLDQLDYQINKINLKFKIKEYLSKQKKLEYKKIFNNQYYNEIINLIESQNNHRNKCIN
;
A
#
# COMPACT_ATOMS: atom_id res chain seq x y z
N MET A 1 41.25 -27.40 13.69
CA MET A 1 39.82 -27.50 13.29
C MET A 1 39.00 -26.43 14.03
N LYS A 2 38.50 -25.40 13.33
CA LYS A 2 37.54 -24.46 13.92
C LYS A 2 36.18 -25.16 14.01
N VAL A 3 35.85 -25.67 15.19
CA VAL A 3 34.51 -26.18 15.47
C VAL A 3 33.55 -25.00 15.36
N ASN A 4 32.85 -24.89 14.23
CA ASN A 4 31.69 -24.03 14.09
C ASN A 4 30.64 -24.50 15.09
N LYS A 5 30.68 -23.92 16.30
CA LYS A 5 29.63 -24.04 17.31
C LYS A 5 28.34 -23.60 16.62
N SER A 6 27.49 -24.56 16.29
CA SER A 6 26.20 -24.26 15.69
C SER A 6 25.52 -23.21 16.57
N LEU A 7 25.10 -22.09 15.96
CA LEU A 7 24.34 -21.05 16.64
C LEU A 7 23.10 -21.74 17.25
N GLN A 8 23.16 -22.01 18.55
CA GLN A 8 22.01 -22.54 19.29
C GLN A 8 20.85 -21.62 18.94
N ILE A 9 19.81 -22.17 18.32
CA ILE A 9 18.59 -21.45 17.96
C ILE A 9 17.98 -20.96 19.28
N GLN A 10 18.39 -19.77 19.71
CA GLN A 10 17.86 -19.11 20.88
C GLN A 10 16.43 -18.71 20.55
N SER A 11 15.51 -18.93 21.49
CA SER A 11 14.13 -18.52 21.26
C SER A 11 14.10 -17.00 21.03
N LYS A 12 13.27 -16.52 20.08
CA LYS A 12 13.14 -15.07 19.78
C LYS A 12 12.93 -14.25 21.05
N TYR A 13 12.20 -14.82 22.01
CA TYR A 13 11.91 -14.21 23.30
C TYR A 13 13.13 -14.19 24.26
N GLN A 14 13.90 -15.27 24.33
CA GLN A 14 15.15 -15.33 25.12
C GLN A 14 16.15 -14.27 24.66
N HIS A 15 16.34 -14.12 23.35
CA HIS A 15 17.26 -13.12 22.81
C HIS A 15 16.84 -11.70 23.18
N LYS A 16 15.52 -11.40 23.14
CA LYS A 16 14.99 -10.11 23.57
C LYS A 16 15.25 -9.81 25.05
N LEU A 17 15.16 -10.81 25.93
CA LEU A 17 15.51 -10.62 27.35
C LEU A 17 17.01 -10.38 27.57
N ILE A 18 17.88 -11.09 26.84
CA ILE A 18 19.34 -10.90 26.89
C ILE A 18 19.70 -9.48 26.40
N ALA A 19 19.09 -9.04 25.30
CA ALA A 19 19.27 -7.69 24.76
C ALA A 19 18.75 -6.62 25.73
N LEU A 20 17.67 -6.89 26.47
CA LEU A 20 17.14 -5.97 27.48
C LEU A 20 18.12 -5.80 28.65
N ILE A 21 18.72 -6.89 29.15
CA ILE A 21 19.75 -6.83 30.20
C ILE A 21 20.96 -6.01 29.76
N ALA A 22 21.44 -6.22 28.52
CA ALA A 22 22.53 -5.39 27.97
C ALA A 22 22.14 -3.91 27.92
N THR A 23 20.91 -3.62 27.49
CA THR A 23 20.39 -2.25 27.42
C THR A 23 20.35 -1.60 28.79
N LEU A 24 19.88 -2.31 29.82
CA LEU A 24 19.83 -1.80 31.19
C LEU A 24 21.24 -1.52 31.73
N GLU A 25 22.19 -2.43 31.53
CA GLU A 25 23.58 -2.22 31.94
C GLU A 25 24.20 -0.99 31.27
N TYR A 26 23.98 -0.83 29.96
CA TYR A 26 24.46 0.32 29.20
C TYR A 26 23.86 1.63 29.71
N ILE A 27 22.55 1.68 29.90
CA ILE A 27 21.86 2.88 30.37
C ILE A 27 22.32 3.25 31.78
N ASN A 28 22.46 2.28 32.68
CA ASN A 28 22.93 2.52 34.04
C ASN A 28 24.36 3.08 34.08
N LYS A 29 25.23 2.69 33.14
CA LYS A 29 26.60 3.22 33.02
C LYS A 29 26.64 4.63 32.44
N ASN A 30 25.75 4.94 31.48
CA ASN A 30 25.87 6.15 30.66
C ASN A 30 24.88 7.26 31.02
N LYS A 31 23.79 6.97 31.73
CA LYS A 31 22.76 7.96 32.09
C LYS A 31 22.59 8.03 33.62
N LYS A 32 22.75 9.23 34.18
CA LYS A 32 22.47 9.50 35.60
C LYS A 32 20.96 9.45 35.93
N LYS A 33 20.10 9.83 34.98
CA LYS A 33 18.63 9.80 35.09
C LYS A 33 18.05 9.36 33.74
N TYR A 34 17.02 8.53 33.77
CA TYR A 34 16.30 8.07 32.58
C TYR A 34 14.86 7.69 32.92
N ASN A 35 13.99 7.68 31.92
CA ASN A 35 12.61 7.22 32.03
C ASN A 35 12.36 5.96 31.20
N GLN A 36 11.13 5.43 31.22
CA GLN A 36 10.81 4.20 30.50
C GLN A 36 10.90 4.34 28.97
N SER A 37 10.66 5.54 28.44
CA SER A 37 10.78 5.86 27.02
C SER A 37 12.24 5.86 26.57
N ASP A 38 13.16 6.34 27.40
CA ASP A 38 14.61 6.24 27.15
C ASP A 38 15.07 4.79 27.02
N ILE A 39 14.58 3.93 27.91
CA ILE A 39 14.91 2.49 27.87
C ILE A 39 14.33 1.86 26.61
N LEU A 40 13.08 2.20 26.27
CA LEU A 40 12.44 1.70 25.05
C LEU A 40 13.21 2.11 23.79
N TYR A 41 13.66 3.37 23.71
CA TYR A 41 14.44 3.88 22.59
C TYR A 41 15.75 3.12 22.41
N CYS A 42 16.53 2.97 23.50
CA CYS A 42 17.80 2.25 23.45
C CYS A 42 17.59 0.76 23.15
N PHE A 43 16.55 0.16 23.72
CA PHE A 43 16.23 -1.24 23.50
C PHE A 43 15.83 -1.51 22.06
N ASN A 44 14.92 -0.71 21.49
CA ASN A 44 14.51 -0.83 20.09
C ASN A 44 15.67 -0.58 19.13
N SER A 45 16.59 0.35 19.47
CA SER A 45 17.81 0.58 18.69
C SER A 45 18.71 -0.67 18.67
N ASN A 46 18.88 -1.33 19.84
CA ASN A 46 19.62 -2.59 19.93
C ASN A 46 18.92 -3.73 19.16
N LEU A 47 17.59 -3.81 19.23
CA LEU A 47 16.81 -4.78 18.46
C LEU A 47 16.97 -4.59 16.95
N LYS A 48 16.94 -3.35 16.45
CA LYS A 48 17.17 -3.03 15.03
C LYS A 48 18.53 -3.49 14.54
N ARG A 49 19.59 -3.20 15.31
CA ARG A 49 20.96 -3.63 14.99
C ARG A 49 21.07 -5.15 14.89
N ASN A 50 20.31 -5.88 15.70
CA ASN A 50 20.26 -7.34 15.69
C ASN A 50 19.22 -7.93 14.70
N GLY A 51 18.65 -7.11 13.80
CA GLY A 51 17.66 -7.57 12.81
C GLY A 51 16.31 -8.00 13.42
N GLN A 52 15.99 -7.56 14.63
CA GLN A 52 14.76 -7.91 15.34
C GLN A 52 13.70 -6.81 15.24
N LYS A 53 12.43 -7.21 15.25
CA LYS A 53 11.29 -6.27 15.29
C LYS A 53 11.27 -5.52 16.62
N GLU A 54 11.07 -4.21 16.50
CA GLU A 54 10.81 -3.28 17.60
C GLU A 54 9.64 -3.75 18.47
N VAL A 55 9.61 -3.26 19.70
CA VAL A 55 8.56 -3.56 20.67
C VAL A 55 7.87 -2.30 21.15
N SER A 56 6.63 -2.46 21.62
CA SER A 56 5.86 -1.41 22.27
C SER A 56 6.21 -1.28 23.75
N ILE A 57 5.86 -0.14 24.36
CA ILE A 57 6.06 0.13 25.80
C ILE A 57 5.41 -0.95 26.69
N LYS A 58 4.19 -1.41 26.35
CA LYS A 58 3.49 -2.49 27.06
C LYS A 58 4.28 -3.81 27.01
N THR A 59 4.90 -4.10 25.86
CA THR A 59 5.72 -5.30 25.68
C THR A 59 7.01 -5.22 26.51
N LEU A 60 7.62 -4.03 26.58
CA LEU A 60 8.78 -3.77 27.43
C LEU A 60 8.45 -3.99 28.92
N GLN A 61 7.28 -3.53 29.40
CA GLN A 61 6.82 -3.77 30.78
C GLN A 61 6.68 -5.26 31.09
N ASN A 62 6.13 -6.03 30.16
CA ASN A 62 6.04 -7.50 30.29
C ASN A 62 7.42 -8.15 30.40
N TYR A 63 8.44 -7.61 29.72
CA TYR A 63 9.81 -8.09 29.88
C TYR A 63 10.40 -7.73 31.24
N PHE A 64 10.17 -6.51 31.76
CA PHE A 64 10.60 -6.15 33.11
C PHE A 64 9.96 -7.04 34.18
N TYR A 65 8.66 -7.32 34.07
CA TYR A 65 7.98 -8.26 34.97
C TYR A 65 8.64 -9.64 34.96
N LYS A 66 9.07 -10.10 33.79
CA LYS A 66 9.74 -11.40 33.63
C LYS A 66 11.16 -11.39 34.18
N LEU A 67 11.92 -10.32 33.97
CA LEU A 67 13.24 -10.14 34.60
C LEU A 67 13.15 -10.11 36.13
N LYS A 68 12.12 -9.45 36.69
CA LYS A 68 11.81 -9.49 38.12
C LYS A 68 11.54 -10.92 38.59
N LYS A 69 10.71 -11.68 37.87
CA LYS A 69 10.42 -13.09 38.19
C LYS A 69 11.65 -14.01 38.14
N PHE A 70 12.65 -13.67 37.33
CA PHE A 70 13.94 -14.38 37.29
C PHE A 70 14.94 -13.90 38.35
N ASN A 71 14.54 -13.00 39.25
CA ASN A 71 15.41 -12.36 40.24
C ASN A 71 16.64 -11.66 39.62
N ILE A 72 16.49 -11.15 38.39
CA ILE A 72 17.57 -10.48 37.65
C ILE A 72 17.67 -9.00 38.02
N THR A 73 16.54 -8.35 38.24
CA THR A 73 16.46 -6.95 38.70
C THR A 73 16.25 -6.90 40.21
N ALA A 74 17.05 -6.11 40.93
CA ALA A 74 17.02 -6.03 42.39
C ALA A 74 15.93 -5.07 42.90
N ASN A 75 16.00 -3.79 42.50
CA ASN A 75 15.04 -2.76 42.93
C ASN A 75 14.58 -1.94 41.71
N ASN A 76 13.27 -1.78 41.57
CA ASN A 76 12.65 -0.88 40.58
C ASN A 76 12.23 0.39 41.33
N TYR A 77 13.13 1.36 41.49
CA TYR A 77 12.74 2.65 42.07
C TYR A 77 11.87 3.37 41.05
N TYR A 78 10.62 3.69 41.39
CA TYR A 78 9.72 4.48 40.56
C TYR A 78 9.28 5.73 41.33
N ARG A 79 9.45 6.89 40.71
CA ARG A 79 8.94 8.18 41.21
C ARG A 79 8.20 8.89 40.10
N HIS A 80 6.95 9.25 40.32
CA HIS A 80 6.20 10.11 39.39
C HIS A 80 6.86 11.50 39.37
N LEU A 81 7.16 11.98 38.16
CA LEU A 81 7.70 13.30 37.91
C LEU A 81 6.54 14.17 37.39
N ASP A 82 5.67 14.62 38.28
CA ASP A 82 4.56 15.58 38.08
C ASP A 82 3.79 15.52 36.74
N ILE A 83 2.96 16.53 36.45
CA ILE A 83 2.15 16.57 35.24
C ILE A 83 3.08 16.78 34.03
N ASN A 84 3.03 15.85 33.06
CA ASN A 84 3.77 15.83 31.79
C ASN A 84 5.27 15.42 31.81
N MET A 85 5.91 15.10 32.94
CA MET A 85 7.34 14.66 32.95
C MET A 85 7.55 13.14 33.12
N GLY A 86 6.47 12.37 33.22
CA GLY A 86 6.50 10.90 33.20
C GLY A 86 6.93 10.27 34.53
N THR A 87 7.49 9.06 34.49
CA THR A 87 7.97 8.35 35.69
C THR A 87 9.48 8.18 35.62
N LYS A 88 10.18 8.67 36.63
CA LYS A 88 11.60 8.36 36.86
C LYS A 88 11.69 6.91 37.32
N ILE A 89 12.35 6.07 36.54
CA ILE A 89 12.51 4.66 36.88
C ILE A 89 13.98 4.29 36.89
N TYR A 90 14.43 3.63 37.95
CA TYR A 90 15.78 3.06 38.02
C TYR A 90 15.69 1.54 38.15
N TYR A 91 16.28 0.82 37.19
CA TYR A 91 16.37 -0.64 37.19
C TYR A 91 17.80 -1.07 37.49
N SER A 92 18.06 -1.55 38.71
CA SER A 92 19.36 -2.13 39.06
C SER A 92 19.40 -3.63 38.74
N LEU A 93 20.48 -4.08 38.09
CA LEU A 93 20.75 -5.51 37.95
C LEU A 93 21.27 -6.06 39.28
N LYS A 94 20.72 -7.18 39.75
CA LYS A 94 21.10 -7.81 41.02
C LYS A 94 22.48 -8.48 40.97
N ARG A 95 22.93 -8.85 39.76
CA ARG A 95 24.18 -9.57 39.52
C ARG A 95 24.89 -8.99 38.30
N SER A 96 26.10 -9.47 38.03
CA SER A 96 26.82 -9.12 36.82
C SER A 96 26.01 -9.51 35.57
N LYS A 97 26.20 -8.76 34.48
CA LYS A 97 25.58 -9.05 33.18
C LYS A 97 25.75 -10.51 32.75
N LYS A 98 26.94 -11.06 32.97
CA LYS A 98 27.31 -12.44 32.62
C LYS A 98 26.46 -13.45 33.41
N ASP A 99 26.27 -13.22 34.70
CA ASP A 99 25.46 -14.10 35.55
C ASP A 99 23.97 -14.02 35.19
N CYS A 100 23.48 -12.82 34.88
CA CYS A 100 22.12 -12.64 34.41
C CYS A 100 21.88 -13.40 33.08
N TYR A 101 22.85 -13.42 32.18
CA TYR A 101 22.78 -14.21 30.95
C TYR A 101 22.76 -15.71 31.21
N ASN A 102 23.60 -16.18 32.13
CA ASN A 102 23.64 -17.58 32.52
C ASN A 102 22.30 -18.05 33.11
N LEU A 103 21.70 -17.26 34.02
CA LEU A 103 20.38 -17.56 34.60
C LEU A 103 19.29 -17.69 33.53
N ILE A 104 19.22 -16.74 32.59
CA ILE A 104 18.26 -16.80 31.49
C ILE A 104 18.51 -18.05 30.64
N ASN A 105 19.75 -18.28 30.23
CA ASN A 105 20.08 -19.40 29.36
C ASN A 105 19.77 -20.75 30.03
N GLN A 106 20.04 -20.89 31.33
CA GLN A 106 19.71 -22.08 32.11
C GLN A 106 18.19 -22.30 32.18
N TYR A 107 17.40 -21.26 32.46
CA TYR A 107 15.94 -21.37 32.47
C TYR A 107 15.37 -21.87 31.13
N PHE A 108 15.81 -21.30 30.01
CA PHE A 108 15.32 -21.73 28.69
C PHE A 108 15.79 -23.14 28.30
N ARG A 109 16.97 -23.56 28.75
CA ARG A 109 17.46 -24.94 28.59
C ARG A 109 16.57 -25.92 29.37
N ASN A 110 16.34 -25.68 30.66
CA ASN A 110 15.51 -26.54 31.51
C ASN A 110 14.09 -26.68 30.95
N LYS A 111 13.47 -25.56 30.53
CA LYS A 111 12.14 -25.55 29.91
C LYS A 111 12.07 -26.37 28.61
N LYS A 112 13.16 -26.41 27.83
CA LYS A 112 13.24 -27.23 26.61
C LYS A 112 13.30 -28.72 26.98
N THR A 113 14.07 -29.08 27.99
CA THR A 113 14.18 -30.43 28.53
C THR A 113 12.84 -30.92 29.09
N GLU A 114 12.17 -30.11 29.91
CA GLU A 114 10.82 -30.43 30.44
C GLU A 114 9.80 -30.68 29.34
N ARG A 115 9.78 -29.85 28.28
CA ARG A 115 8.90 -30.05 27.12
C ARG A 115 9.21 -31.33 26.35
N PHE A 116 10.48 -31.74 26.32
CA PHE A 116 10.86 -33.00 25.72
C PHE A 116 10.37 -34.18 26.58
N GLN A 117 10.66 -34.17 27.88
CA GLN A 117 10.17 -35.18 28.83
C GLN A 117 8.66 -35.31 28.83
N LYS A 118 7.90 -34.20 28.81
CA LYS A 118 6.43 -34.22 28.70
C LYS A 118 5.94 -34.93 27.44
N ARG A 119 6.62 -34.75 26.30
CA ARG A 119 6.28 -35.45 25.05
C ARG A 119 6.58 -36.95 25.13
N VAL A 120 7.73 -37.31 25.69
CA VAL A 120 8.11 -38.71 25.92
C VAL A 120 7.10 -39.40 26.84
N ASN A 121 6.79 -38.79 27.99
CA ASN A 121 5.83 -39.33 28.95
C ASN A 121 4.41 -39.43 28.37
N SER A 122 3.99 -38.44 27.57
CA SER A 122 2.71 -38.50 26.86
C SER A 122 2.68 -39.68 25.88
N TYR A 123 3.75 -39.92 25.12
CA TYR A 123 3.85 -41.02 24.17
C TYR A 123 3.84 -42.39 24.88
N ILE A 124 4.58 -42.51 25.98
CA ILE A 124 4.58 -43.71 26.83
C ILE A 124 3.16 -43.95 27.37
N LYS A 125 2.53 -42.94 27.97
CA LYS A 125 1.16 -43.05 28.50
C LYS A 125 0.16 -43.48 27.43
N THR A 126 0.22 -42.93 26.21
CA THR A 126 -0.72 -43.30 25.14
C THR A 126 -0.52 -44.72 24.61
N ASN A 127 0.70 -45.23 24.61
CA ASN A 127 1.00 -46.56 24.05
C ASN A 127 0.86 -47.67 25.09
N TYR A 128 1.23 -47.42 26.34
CA TYR A 128 1.26 -48.43 27.40
C TYR A 128 0.05 -48.39 28.34
N ASN A 129 -0.79 -47.33 28.35
CA ASN A 129 -2.07 -47.35 29.10
C ASN A 129 -3.22 -48.01 28.33
N LYS A 130 -3.00 -48.49 27.10
CA LYS A 130 -3.92 -49.48 26.55
C LYS A 130 -3.70 -50.76 27.35
N LYS A 131 -4.57 -51.00 28.34
CA LYS A 131 -4.85 -52.35 28.84
C LYS A 131 -5.27 -53.18 27.64
N SER A 132 -4.32 -53.73 26.91
CA SER A 132 -4.56 -54.88 26.06
C SER A 132 -4.81 -56.03 27.02
N ASN A 133 -6.08 -56.21 27.38
CA ASN A 133 -6.61 -57.53 27.65
C ASN A 133 -6.37 -58.34 26.37
N VAL A 134 -5.21 -58.97 26.28
CA VAL A 134 -5.02 -60.16 25.46
C VAL A 134 -4.44 -61.15 26.44
N LYS A 135 -5.34 -61.88 27.11
CA LYS A 135 -5.02 -63.19 27.65
C LYS A 135 -4.36 -63.98 26.52
N TYR A 136 -3.39 -64.79 26.91
CA TYR A 136 -2.68 -65.76 26.09
C TYR A 136 -3.64 -66.68 25.31
N GLU A 137 -4.21 -66.20 24.20
CA GLU A 137 -4.93 -67.02 23.23
C GLU A 137 -4.22 -66.87 21.89
N GLU A 138 -3.30 -67.82 21.70
CA GLU A 138 -2.95 -68.49 20.44
C GLU A 138 -2.97 -67.63 19.17
N CYS A 139 -1.78 -67.20 18.76
CA CYS A 139 -1.54 -66.64 17.43
C CYS A 139 -1.57 -67.73 16.35
N LEU A 140 -2.75 -68.05 15.82
CA LEU A 140 -2.87 -68.69 14.49
C LEU A 140 -2.54 -67.65 13.40
N ASN A 141 -1.26 -67.37 13.18
CA ASN A 141 -0.80 -66.49 12.11
C ASN A 141 -0.58 -67.28 10.81
N ASN A 142 -1.60 -67.31 9.95
CA ASN A 142 -1.42 -67.66 8.54
C ASN A 142 -0.44 -66.69 7.86
N LYS A 143 0.70 -67.20 7.40
CA LYS A 143 1.85 -66.46 6.85
C LYS A 143 1.47 -65.55 5.66
N TYR A 144 0.52 -65.99 4.83
CA TYR A 144 0.02 -65.26 3.65
C TYR A 144 -0.74 -63.97 3.99
N ASN A 145 -1.52 -63.94 5.07
CA ASN A 145 -2.28 -62.74 5.48
C ASN A 145 -1.39 -61.63 6.07
N LYS A 146 -0.17 -61.94 6.51
CA LYS A 146 0.79 -60.95 7.01
C LYS A 146 1.47 -60.19 5.88
N GLU A 147 1.92 -60.86 4.82
CA GLU A 147 2.61 -60.20 3.69
C GLU A 147 1.70 -59.22 2.96
N GLU A 148 0.43 -59.57 2.73
CA GLU A 148 -0.50 -58.69 2.04
C GLU A 148 -0.82 -57.43 2.88
N LYS A 149 -1.00 -57.60 4.21
CA LYS A 149 -1.20 -56.48 5.15
C LYS A 149 0.06 -55.61 5.26
N GLU A 150 1.25 -56.20 5.25
CA GLU A 150 2.51 -55.45 5.25
C GLU A 150 2.72 -54.67 3.95
N ASN A 151 2.41 -55.26 2.80
CA ASN A 151 2.50 -54.59 1.50
C ASN A 151 1.51 -53.41 1.41
N LYS A 152 0.26 -53.60 1.84
CA LYS A 152 -0.73 -52.51 1.96
C LYS A 152 -0.24 -51.39 2.89
N ARG A 153 0.36 -51.74 4.04
CA ARG A 153 0.98 -50.76 4.96
C ARG A 153 2.15 -50.02 4.31
N LYS A 154 3.07 -50.71 3.62
CA LYS A 154 4.21 -50.10 2.92
C LYS A 154 3.75 -49.12 1.84
N ILE A 155 2.72 -49.46 1.06
CA ILE A 155 2.11 -48.59 0.04
C ILE A 155 1.51 -47.34 0.69
N GLN A 156 0.73 -47.49 1.76
CA GLN A 156 0.15 -46.36 2.49
C GLN A 156 1.23 -45.43 3.06
N ILE A 157 2.26 -45.99 3.71
CA ILE A 157 3.39 -45.23 4.26
C ILE A 157 4.12 -44.46 3.15
N ASN A 158 4.32 -45.06 1.98
CA ASN A 158 4.94 -44.40 0.84
C ASN A 158 4.05 -43.26 0.31
N LYS A 159 2.73 -43.47 0.19
CA LYS A 159 1.77 -42.42 -0.21
C LYS A 159 1.80 -41.23 0.77
N PHE A 160 1.87 -41.48 2.09
CA PHE A 160 2.02 -40.43 3.09
C PHE A 160 3.35 -39.67 2.98
N LYS A 161 4.46 -40.37 2.75
CA LYS A 161 5.79 -39.75 2.54
C LYS A 161 5.78 -38.84 1.30
N LEU A 162 5.17 -39.27 0.21
CA LEU A 162 5.01 -38.48 -1.02
C LEU A 162 4.12 -37.26 -0.80
N LYS A 163 2.98 -37.40 -0.11
CA LYS A 163 2.12 -36.27 0.28
C LYS A 163 2.88 -35.22 1.10
N LYS A 164 3.70 -35.66 2.06
CA LYS A 164 4.53 -34.77 2.88
C LYS A 164 5.60 -34.05 2.03
N TYR A 165 6.18 -34.73 1.06
CA TYR A 165 7.16 -34.14 0.14
C TYR A 165 6.51 -33.11 -0.80
N ALA A 166 5.38 -33.45 -1.41
CA ALA A 166 4.62 -32.54 -2.27
C ALA A 166 4.25 -31.22 -1.55
N LYS A 167 3.82 -31.32 -0.28
CA LYS A 167 3.57 -30.14 0.57
C LYS A 167 4.81 -29.25 0.77
N LYS A 168 6.01 -29.83 0.84
CA LYS A 168 7.26 -29.05 0.94
C LYS A 168 7.60 -28.30 -0.35
N CYS A 169 7.16 -28.81 -1.50
CA CYS A 169 7.37 -28.20 -2.80
C CYS A 169 6.42 -27.03 -3.10
N ASN A 170 5.48 -26.70 -2.20
CA ASN A 170 4.48 -25.62 -2.36
C ASN A 170 3.61 -25.73 -3.63
N PHE A 171 3.40 -26.94 -4.15
CA PHE A 171 2.49 -27.17 -5.27
C PHE A 171 1.03 -27.01 -4.84
N SER A 172 0.16 -26.70 -5.81
CA SER A 172 -1.29 -26.77 -5.57
C SER A 172 -1.69 -28.21 -5.23
N ASN A 173 -2.76 -28.35 -4.45
CA ASN A 173 -3.25 -29.67 -4.03
C ASN A 173 -3.61 -30.54 -5.24
N ASN A 174 -4.16 -29.94 -6.31
CA ASN A 174 -4.58 -30.65 -7.52
C ASN A 174 -3.40 -31.24 -8.29
N ILE A 175 -2.30 -30.49 -8.45
CA ILE A 175 -1.09 -30.99 -9.11
C ILE A 175 -0.43 -32.07 -8.25
N SER A 176 -0.43 -31.86 -6.93
CA SER A 176 0.13 -32.82 -5.98
C SER A 176 -0.62 -34.14 -5.97
N SER A 177 -1.96 -34.11 -5.99
CA SER A 177 -2.79 -35.32 -6.06
C SER A 177 -2.58 -36.03 -7.39
N PHE A 178 -2.63 -35.30 -8.50
CA PHE A 178 -2.42 -35.85 -9.84
C PHE A 178 -1.10 -36.64 -9.92
N ILE A 179 0.03 -36.05 -9.48
CA ILE A 179 1.34 -36.72 -9.51
C ILE A 179 1.38 -37.97 -8.61
N ILE A 180 0.71 -37.93 -7.46
CA ILE A 180 0.68 -39.06 -6.52
C ILE A 180 -0.20 -40.20 -7.04
N ASP A 181 -1.26 -39.87 -7.75
CA ASP A 181 -2.22 -40.84 -8.28
C ASP A 181 -1.73 -41.53 -9.56
N LEU A 182 -0.65 -41.04 -10.19
CA LEU A 182 0.10 -41.76 -11.24
C LEU A 182 0.76 -43.06 -10.75
N ASN A 183 0.76 -43.33 -9.45
CA ASN A 183 1.21 -44.57 -8.82
C ASN A 183 2.63 -45.04 -9.22
N LEU A 184 3.50 -44.08 -9.56
CA LEU A 184 4.89 -44.33 -9.94
C LEU A 184 5.74 -44.79 -8.74
N ARG A 185 6.91 -45.39 -9.01
CA ARG A 185 7.90 -45.69 -7.97
C ARG A 185 8.25 -44.41 -7.21
N LYS A 186 8.37 -44.50 -5.88
CA LYS A 186 8.63 -43.35 -5.00
C LYS A 186 9.76 -42.43 -5.48
N GLU A 187 10.85 -43.01 -5.96
CA GLU A 187 12.02 -42.26 -6.42
C GLU A 187 11.75 -41.48 -7.70
N THR A 188 11.01 -42.08 -8.65
CA THR A 188 10.62 -41.40 -9.90
C THR A 188 9.61 -40.28 -9.61
N THR A 189 8.67 -40.49 -8.69
CA THR A 189 7.76 -39.43 -8.24
C THR A 189 8.51 -38.25 -7.60
N ILE A 190 9.54 -38.51 -6.78
CA ILE A 190 10.36 -37.46 -6.18
C ILE A 190 11.17 -36.69 -7.24
N LYS A 191 11.75 -37.40 -8.22
CA LYS A 191 12.44 -36.77 -9.36
C LYS A 191 11.49 -35.87 -10.15
N LEU A 192 10.27 -36.35 -10.42
CA LEU A 192 9.23 -35.58 -11.11
C LEU A 192 8.85 -34.30 -10.34
N PHE A 193 8.63 -34.41 -9.01
CA PHE A 193 8.40 -33.24 -8.17
C PHE A 193 9.55 -32.23 -8.24
N LYS A 194 10.82 -32.69 -8.23
CA LYS A 194 11.98 -31.79 -8.36
C LYS A 194 12.01 -31.07 -9.71
N LEU A 195 11.73 -31.76 -10.81
CA LEU A 195 11.68 -31.19 -12.15
C LEU A 195 10.60 -30.10 -12.25
N ILE A 196 9.38 -30.40 -11.82
CA ILE A 196 8.27 -29.45 -11.85
C ILE A 196 8.56 -28.23 -10.95
N SER A 197 9.17 -28.43 -9.77
CA SER A 197 9.57 -27.32 -8.90
C SER A 197 10.61 -26.42 -9.57
N LYS A 198 11.56 -27.02 -10.30
CA LYS A 198 12.60 -26.29 -11.03
C LYS A 198 11.99 -25.47 -12.17
N GLU A 199 11.10 -26.06 -12.96
CA GLU A 199 10.36 -25.36 -14.03
C GLU A 199 9.54 -24.19 -13.47
N GLN A 200 8.74 -24.43 -12.43
CA GLN A 200 7.95 -23.36 -11.79
C GLN A 200 8.82 -22.21 -11.29
N TYR A 201 10.01 -22.51 -10.74
CA TYR A 201 10.96 -21.48 -10.33
C TYR A 201 11.46 -20.65 -11.52
N TYR A 202 11.82 -21.28 -12.64
CA TYR A 202 12.23 -20.55 -13.85
C TYR A 202 11.10 -19.71 -14.44
N PHE A 203 9.87 -20.24 -14.52
CA PHE A 203 8.69 -19.49 -14.97
C PHE A 203 8.39 -18.30 -14.04
N LYS A 204 8.48 -18.50 -12.72
CA LYS A 204 8.27 -17.44 -11.74
C LYS A 204 9.35 -16.35 -11.84
N LYS A 205 10.62 -16.73 -12.03
CA LYS A 205 11.71 -15.79 -12.25
C LYS A 205 11.48 -14.98 -13.54
N LYS A 206 11.10 -15.64 -14.65
CA LYS A 206 10.80 -14.99 -15.93
C LYS A 206 9.61 -14.02 -15.84
N THR A 207 8.60 -14.34 -15.05
CA THR A 207 7.44 -13.46 -14.80
C THR A 207 7.72 -12.35 -13.79
N GLU A 208 8.59 -12.55 -12.78
CA GLU A 208 9.07 -11.49 -11.88
C GLU A 208 9.91 -10.43 -12.60
N TYR A 209 10.68 -10.80 -13.62
CA TYR A 209 11.33 -9.84 -14.52
C TYR A 209 10.31 -9.00 -15.32
N HIS A 210 9.11 -9.52 -15.58
CA HIS A 210 8.02 -8.78 -16.23
C HIS A 210 7.16 -7.94 -15.27
N SER A 211 7.14 -8.26 -13.97
CA SER A 211 6.42 -7.48 -12.94
C SER A 211 7.21 -6.28 -12.42
N GLN A 212 8.54 -6.28 -12.59
CA GLN A 212 9.37 -5.07 -12.54
C GLN A 212 9.18 -4.24 -13.82
N LYS A 213 7.98 -3.70 -14.05
CA LYS A 213 7.79 -2.82 -15.20
C LYS A 213 8.70 -1.59 -15.04
N PRO A 214 9.64 -1.38 -15.98
CA PRO A 214 10.67 -0.36 -15.89
C PRO A 214 10.00 1.00 -15.83
N LEU A 215 10.67 1.98 -15.24
CA LEU A 215 10.28 3.38 -15.14
C LEU A 215 9.53 3.92 -16.39
N GLN A 216 9.85 3.41 -17.58
CA GLN A 216 9.14 3.63 -18.84
C GLN A 216 7.62 3.39 -18.78
N HIS A 217 7.12 2.29 -18.21
CA HIS A 217 5.66 2.07 -18.15
C HIS A 217 4.98 3.03 -17.17
N LYS A 218 5.65 3.35 -16.06
CA LYS A 218 5.17 4.36 -15.12
C LYS A 218 5.15 5.75 -15.76
N ARG A 219 6.11 6.06 -16.63
CA ARG A 219 6.13 7.28 -17.45
C ARG A 219 5.00 7.32 -18.48
N LYS A 220 4.71 6.20 -19.17
CA LYS A 220 3.56 6.10 -20.10
C LYS A 220 2.23 6.36 -19.39
N ASN A 221 2.04 5.77 -18.21
CA ASN A 221 0.83 5.99 -17.40
C ASN A 221 0.75 7.43 -16.87
N LEU A 222 1.87 8.03 -16.48
CA LEU A 222 1.91 9.45 -16.08
C LEU A 222 1.47 10.35 -17.24
N ILE A 223 1.95 10.10 -18.46
CA ILE A 223 1.55 10.87 -19.65
C ILE A 223 0.05 10.74 -19.91
N SER A 224 -0.52 9.53 -19.80
CA SER A 224 -1.95 9.34 -20.05
C SER A 224 -2.83 10.07 -19.03
N ILE A 225 -2.45 10.04 -17.75
CA ILE A 225 -3.16 10.78 -16.68
C ILE A 225 -3.06 12.29 -16.91
N LEU A 226 -1.86 12.81 -17.18
CA LEU A 226 -1.65 14.24 -17.43
C LEU A 226 -2.40 14.75 -18.66
N ARG A 227 -2.47 13.95 -19.73
CA ARG A 227 -3.28 14.26 -20.93
C ARG A 227 -4.77 14.31 -20.62
N LYS A 228 -5.29 13.33 -19.87
CA LYS A 228 -6.69 13.33 -19.43
C LYS A 228 -7.02 14.59 -18.61
N THR A 229 -6.16 14.97 -17.68
CA THR A 229 -6.35 16.22 -16.91
C THR A 229 -6.28 17.46 -17.78
N GLN A 230 -5.39 17.49 -18.77
CA GLN A 230 -5.31 18.62 -19.70
C GLN A 230 -6.61 18.80 -20.48
N ILE A 231 -7.19 17.71 -21.01
CA ILE A 231 -8.47 17.74 -21.72
C ILE A 231 -9.59 18.24 -20.80
N ASN A 232 -9.67 17.72 -19.57
CA ASN A 232 -10.69 18.14 -18.60
C ASN A 232 -10.59 19.65 -18.28
N LEU A 233 -9.37 20.17 -18.09
CA LEU A 233 -9.16 21.60 -17.82
C LEU A 233 -9.47 22.48 -19.05
N ILE A 234 -9.17 22.03 -20.26
CA ILE A 234 -9.58 22.74 -21.48
C ILE A 234 -11.11 22.82 -21.56
N ASN A 235 -11.80 21.72 -21.27
CA ASN A 235 -13.27 21.68 -21.24
C ASN A 235 -13.86 22.57 -20.12
N GLU A 236 -13.16 22.73 -18.99
CA GLU A 236 -13.52 23.67 -17.92
C GLU A 236 -13.31 25.15 -18.32
N GLY A 237 -12.70 25.44 -19.48
CA GLY A 237 -12.51 26.80 -20.01
C GLY A 237 -11.16 27.45 -19.67
N TYR A 238 -10.15 26.67 -19.32
CA TYR A 238 -8.79 27.18 -19.07
C TYR A 238 -7.98 27.33 -20.36
N ASP A 239 -7.05 28.30 -20.36
CA ASP A 239 -6.19 28.61 -21.51
C ASP A 239 -5.29 27.42 -21.93
N LYS A 240 -5.47 26.97 -23.17
CA LYS A 240 -4.79 25.80 -23.76
C LYS A 240 -3.27 25.97 -23.83
N GLU A 241 -2.79 27.16 -24.19
CA GLU A 241 -1.36 27.45 -24.36
C GLU A 241 -0.64 27.33 -23.00
N LYS A 242 -1.17 28.03 -21.99
CA LYS A 242 -0.62 28.00 -20.62
C LYS A 242 -0.72 26.63 -19.97
N LEU A 243 -1.82 25.92 -20.17
CA LEU A 243 -1.97 24.55 -19.66
C LEU A 243 -0.93 23.60 -20.22
N LYS A 244 -0.62 23.70 -21.51
CA LYS A 244 0.41 22.85 -22.17
C LYS A 244 1.76 23.00 -21.47
N THR A 245 2.17 24.23 -21.20
CA THR A 245 3.43 24.54 -20.49
C THR A 245 3.44 24.01 -19.06
N GLN A 246 2.36 24.22 -18.30
CA GLN A 246 2.24 23.74 -16.92
C GLN A 246 2.23 22.21 -16.81
N ILE A 247 1.54 21.52 -17.71
CA ILE A 247 1.50 20.05 -17.76
C ILE A 247 2.88 19.48 -18.11
N GLN A 248 3.60 20.12 -19.04
CA GLN A 248 4.95 19.70 -19.42
C GLN A 248 5.96 19.86 -18.26
N ASN A 249 5.88 20.97 -17.52
CA ASN A 249 6.68 21.18 -16.31
C ASN A 249 6.37 20.14 -15.24
N THR A 250 5.09 19.82 -15.04
CA THR A 250 4.64 18.78 -14.12
C THR A 250 5.19 17.41 -14.52
N TYR A 251 5.14 17.05 -15.81
CA TYR A 251 5.72 15.81 -16.30
C TYR A 251 7.23 15.74 -16.00
N GLN A 252 7.99 16.79 -16.31
CA GLN A 252 9.44 16.81 -16.09
C GLN A 252 9.81 16.64 -14.61
N LYS A 253 9.05 17.25 -13.70
CA LYS A 253 9.26 17.14 -12.25
C LYS A 253 9.04 15.72 -11.73
N TYR A 254 8.03 15.02 -12.23
CA TYR A 254 7.60 13.72 -11.67
C TYR A 254 7.97 12.50 -12.53
N LYS A 255 8.62 12.66 -13.70
CA LYS A 255 8.99 11.56 -14.63
C LYS A 255 9.82 10.43 -14.01
N ASN A 256 10.57 10.73 -12.94
CA ASN A 256 11.45 9.77 -12.26
C ASN A 256 10.82 9.16 -11.00
N LYS A 257 9.80 9.82 -10.43
CA LYS A 257 9.07 9.36 -9.23
C LYS A 257 7.55 9.61 -9.37
N PRO A 258 6.87 8.94 -10.32
CA PRO A 258 5.46 9.23 -10.64
C PRO A 258 4.45 8.63 -9.65
N HIS A 259 4.87 7.89 -8.61
CA HIS A 259 3.98 7.14 -7.74
C HIS A 259 2.93 8.01 -7.01
N PHE A 260 3.29 9.25 -6.65
CA PHE A 260 2.36 10.22 -6.05
C PHE A 260 1.18 10.61 -6.97
N ILE A 261 1.37 10.50 -8.29
CA ILE A 261 0.34 10.80 -9.29
C ILE A 261 -0.41 9.54 -9.70
N LEU A 262 0.31 8.42 -9.85
CA LEU A 262 -0.29 7.14 -10.25
C LEU A 262 -1.21 6.55 -9.16
N GLU A 263 -0.87 6.78 -7.88
CA GLU A 263 -1.64 6.31 -6.73
C GLU A 263 -2.50 7.45 -6.15
N SER A 264 -3.16 8.23 -7.02
CA SER A 264 -4.02 9.36 -6.62
C SER A 264 -5.13 8.97 -5.64
N ASN A 265 -5.54 7.70 -5.61
CA ASN A 265 -6.55 7.21 -4.67
C ASN A 265 -5.99 7.07 -3.24
N LYS A 266 -4.67 6.97 -3.08
CA LYS A 266 -4.00 6.89 -1.77
C LYS A 266 -3.43 8.23 -1.32
N TYR A 267 -3.06 9.10 -2.26
CA TYR A 267 -2.35 10.35 -2.00
C TYR A 267 -3.12 11.56 -2.54
N LYS A 268 -3.27 12.60 -1.71
CA LYS A 268 -3.93 13.87 -2.11
C LYS A 268 -3.03 14.77 -2.98
N ASP A 269 -1.75 14.42 -3.14
CA ASP A 269 -0.74 15.19 -3.87
C ASP A 269 -1.15 15.51 -5.31
N PHE A 270 -1.80 14.57 -6.00
CA PHE A 270 -2.25 14.81 -7.37
C PHE A 270 -3.28 15.95 -7.45
N ASN A 271 -4.22 16.01 -6.50
CA ASN A 271 -5.20 17.09 -6.42
C ASN A 271 -4.52 18.42 -6.10
N GLN A 272 -3.49 18.43 -5.25
CA GLN A 272 -2.72 19.65 -4.98
C GLN A 272 -1.96 20.14 -6.22
N ILE A 273 -1.43 19.22 -7.02
CA ILE A 273 -0.79 19.56 -8.30
C ILE A 273 -1.82 20.18 -9.26
N ILE A 274 -3.01 19.59 -9.38
CA ILE A 274 -4.10 20.15 -10.21
C ILE A 274 -4.49 21.55 -9.73
N ASN A 275 -4.63 21.75 -8.42
CA ASN A 275 -4.99 23.06 -7.86
C ASN A 275 -3.93 24.13 -8.16
N ARG A 276 -2.64 23.78 -8.11
CA ARG A 276 -1.54 24.67 -8.51
C ARG A 276 -1.55 24.99 -10.00
N ILE A 277 -1.90 24.01 -10.84
CA ILE A 277 -2.07 24.25 -12.28
C ILE A 277 -3.23 25.24 -12.48
N LYS A 278 -4.38 25.00 -11.85
CA LYS A 278 -5.56 25.87 -11.91
C LYS A 278 -5.25 27.30 -11.44
N SER A 279 -4.55 27.49 -10.32
CA SER A 279 -4.21 28.82 -9.81
C SER A 279 -3.29 29.61 -10.74
N ASN A 280 -2.41 28.92 -11.47
CA ASN A 280 -1.46 29.55 -12.38
C ASN A 280 -2.05 29.82 -13.78
N THR A 281 -3.22 29.25 -14.08
CA THR A 281 -3.93 29.44 -15.35
C THR A 281 -5.20 30.26 -15.15
N LYS A 282 -5.31 31.39 -15.85
CA LYS A 282 -6.55 32.17 -15.85
C LYS A 282 -7.64 31.37 -16.57
N LYS A 283 -8.82 31.30 -15.95
CA LYS A 283 -10.03 30.77 -16.58
C LYS A 283 -10.57 31.81 -17.56
N PHE A 284 -10.92 31.39 -18.77
CA PHE A 284 -11.53 32.29 -19.73
C PHE A 284 -13.02 32.44 -19.40
N ASP A 285 -13.44 33.62 -18.96
CA ASP A 285 -14.86 33.92 -18.76
C ASP A 285 -15.54 34.14 -20.11
N ALA A 286 -16.02 33.04 -20.72
CA ALA A 286 -16.76 33.07 -21.97
C ALA A 286 -17.98 34.02 -21.92
N GLN A 287 -18.58 34.20 -20.74
CA GLN A 287 -19.71 35.11 -20.52
C GLN A 287 -19.30 36.58 -20.64
N LYS A 288 -18.15 36.97 -20.08
CA LYS A 288 -17.63 38.34 -20.14
C LYS A 288 -17.23 38.72 -21.57
N HIS A 289 -16.63 37.78 -22.30
CA HIS A 289 -16.27 38.00 -23.71
C HIS A 289 -17.49 38.15 -24.63
N LYS A 290 -18.53 37.30 -24.47
CA LYS A 290 -19.79 37.44 -25.23
C LYS A 290 -20.48 38.78 -24.96
N ASN A 291 -20.50 39.22 -23.70
CA ASN A 291 -21.07 40.51 -23.32
C ASN A 291 -20.27 41.68 -23.93
N ASN A 292 -18.93 41.62 -23.88
CA ASN A 292 -18.08 42.63 -24.49
C ASN A 292 -18.27 42.72 -26.02
N ILE A 293 -18.36 41.58 -26.72
CA ILE A 293 -18.69 41.57 -28.15
C ILE A 293 -20.04 42.25 -28.37
N LYS A 294 -21.09 41.85 -27.65
CA LYS A 294 -22.42 42.43 -27.80
C LYS A 294 -22.44 43.95 -27.58
N ILE A 295 -21.73 44.43 -26.56
CA ILE A 295 -21.62 45.87 -26.25
C ILE A 295 -20.86 46.61 -27.36
N ASN A 296 -19.73 46.07 -27.81
CA ASN A 296 -18.95 46.69 -28.87
C ASN A 296 -19.73 46.75 -30.20
N ILE A 297 -20.41 45.66 -30.55
CA ILE A 297 -21.27 45.59 -31.74
C ILE A 297 -22.42 46.59 -31.64
N TYR A 298 -23.04 46.70 -30.46
CA TYR A 298 -24.09 47.68 -30.20
C TYR A 298 -23.61 49.12 -30.41
N ASN A 299 -22.44 49.47 -29.87
CA ASN A 299 -21.88 50.81 -30.00
C ASN A 299 -21.54 51.15 -31.46
N ILE A 300 -20.91 50.22 -32.19
CA ILE A 300 -20.57 50.43 -33.61
C ILE A 300 -21.84 50.63 -34.45
N LEU A 301 -22.88 49.81 -34.24
CA LEU A 301 -24.14 49.95 -34.96
C LEU A 301 -24.88 51.24 -34.60
N LEU A 302 -24.78 51.68 -33.34
CA LEU A 302 -25.31 52.97 -32.93
C LEU A 302 -24.65 54.10 -33.70
N ASP A 303 -23.32 54.16 -33.70
CA ASP A 303 -22.55 55.19 -34.40
C ASP A 303 -22.83 55.20 -35.91
N GLN A 304 -22.96 54.02 -36.53
CA GLN A 304 -23.28 53.90 -37.96
C GLN A 304 -24.69 54.40 -38.32
N LEU A 305 -25.67 54.20 -37.45
CA LEU A 305 -27.08 54.49 -37.74
C LEU A 305 -27.55 55.84 -37.18
N ASP A 306 -26.79 56.49 -36.28
CA ASP A 306 -27.17 57.75 -35.62
C ASP A 306 -27.33 58.92 -36.61
N TYR A 307 -26.66 58.85 -37.77
CA TYR A 307 -26.70 59.90 -38.80
C TYR A 307 -27.90 59.81 -39.75
N GLN A 308 -28.58 58.67 -39.86
CA GLN A 308 -29.59 58.42 -40.91
C GLN A 308 -31.02 58.25 -40.42
N ILE A 309 -31.24 57.97 -39.13
CA ILE A 309 -32.58 57.60 -38.61
C ILE A 309 -32.96 58.51 -37.43
N ASN A 310 -34.19 59.05 -37.46
CA ASN A 310 -34.74 59.87 -36.37
C ASN A 310 -34.64 59.14 -35.01
N LYS A 311 -34.01 59.84 -34.04
CA LYS A 311 -33.47 59.32 -32.77
C LYS A 311 -34.42 58.52 -31.87
N ILE A 312 -35.73 58.64 -32.04
CA ILE A 312 -36.68 58.31 -30.98
C ILE A 312 -36.78 56.79 -30.72
N ASN A 313 -36.45 55.92 -31.68
CA ASN A 313 -36.55 54.45 -31.50
C ASN A 313 -35.33 53.62 -31.93
N LEU A 314 -34.23 54.24 -32.36
CA LEU A 314 -33.07 53.52 -32.90
C LEU A 314 -32.39 52.62 -31.86
N LYS A 315 -32.13 53.15 -30.65
CA LYS A 315 -31.49 52.42 -29.55
C LYS A 315 -32.25 51.15 -29.16
N PHE A 316 -33.58 51.22 -29.18
CA PHE A 316 -34.45 50.09 -28.83
C PHE A 316 -34.41 49.01 -29.92
N LYS A 317 -34.53 49.40 -31.19
CA LYS A 317 -34.50 48.46 -32.33
C LYS A 317 -33.17 47.71 -32.44
N ILE A 318 -32.04 48.39 -32.25
CA ILE A 318 -30.72 47.72 -32.24
C ILE A 318 -30.64 46.70 -31.09
N LYS A 319 -31.10 47.06 -29.88
CA LYS A 319 -31.11 46.13 -28.74
C LYS A 319 -31.99 44.91 -28.99
N GLU A 320 -33.17 45.10 -29.56
CA GLU A 320 -34.12 44.04 -29.89
C GLU A 320 -33.58 43.12 -30.99
N TYR A 321 -32.96 43.69 -32.02
CA TYR A 321 -32.31 42.92 -33.08
C TYR A 321 -31.17 42.06 -32.52
N LEU A 322 -30.25 42.65 -31.74
CA LEU A 322 -29.11 41.94 -31.16
C LEU A 322 -29.51 40.89 -30.11
N SER A 323 -30.68 41.00 -29.47
CA SER A 323 -31.18 39.97 -28.54
C SER A 323 -31.73 38.74 -29.25
N LYS A 324 -32.24 38.89 -30.48
CA LYS A 324 -32.75 37.79 -31.32
C LYS A 324 -31.65 36.97 -32.01
N GLN A 325 -30.42 37.48 -32.06
CA GLN A 325 -29.31 36.81 -32.73
C GLN A 325 -28.71 35.66 -31.91
N LYS A 326 -28.66 34.45 -32.51
CA LYS A 326 -28.04 33.26 -31.89
C LYS A 326 -26.52 33.40 -31.72
N LYS A 327 -25.85 34.10 -32.64
CA LYS A 327 -24.39 34.31 -32.63
C LYS A 327 -24.04 35.68 -33.21
N LEU A 328 -23.24 36.42 -32.46
CA LEU A 328 -22.76 37.76 -32.82
C LEU A 328 -21.31 37.67 -33.31
N GLU A 329 -21.02 38.23 -34.48
CA GLU A 329 -19.70 38.13 -35.13
C GLU A 329 -19.29 39.47 -35.76
N TYR A 330 -18.04 39.89 -35.55
CA TYR A 330 -17.51 41.13 -36.13
C TYR A 330 -17.48 41.14 -37.66
N LYS A 331 -17.30 39.97 -38.29
CA LYS A 331 -17.33 39.84 -39.76
C LYS A 331 -18.62 40.40 -40.36
N LYS A 332 -19.75 40.24 -39.66
CA LYS A 332 -21.06 40.74 -40.10
C LYS A 332 -21.22 42.26 -39.91
N ILE A 333 -20.45 42.88 -39.02
CA ILE A 333 -20.34 44.34 -38.96
C ILE A 333 -19.52 44.85 -40.14
N PHE A 334 -18.32 44.30 -40.36
CA PHE A 334 -17.43 44.79 -41.41
C PHE A 334 -18.01 44.63 -42.81
N ASN A 335 -18.85 43.61 -43.01
CA ASN A 335 -19.58 43.40 -44.26
C ASN A 335 -20.90 44.20 -44.34
N ASN A 336 -21.16 45.11 -43.39
CA ASN A 336 -22.39 45.90 -43.25
C ASN A 336 -23.70 45.09 -43.22
N GLN A 337 -23.61 43.78 -42.95
CA GLN A 337 -24.75 42.87 -42.97
C GLN A 337 -25.76 43.23 -41.87
N TYR A 338 -25.28 43.44 -40.63
CA TYR A 338 -26.14 43.85 -39.52
C TYR A 338 -26.79 45.21 -39.74
N TYR A 339 -26.05 46.14 -40.33
CA TYR A 339 -26.55 47.47 -40.67
C TYR A 339 -27.72 47.38 -41.68
N ASN A 340 -27.52 46.66 -42.80
CA ASN A 340 -28.56 46.48 -43.82
C ASN A 340 -29.80 45.75 -43.28
N GLU A 341 -29.61 44.70 -42.48
CA GLU A 341 -30.73 43.96 -41.86
C GLU A 341 -31.56 44.86 -40.93
N ILE A 342 -30.91 45.73 -40.14
CA ILE A 342 -31.60 46.67 -39.25
C ILE A 342 -32.36 47.74 -40.05
N ILE A 343 -31.78 48.28 -41.13
CA ILE A 343 -32.46 49.24 -42.01
C ILE A 343 -33.69 48.61 -42.66
N ASN A 344 -33.56 47.41 -43.23
CA ASN A 344 -34.68 46.70 -43.84
C ASN A 344 -35.83 46.45 -42.84
N LEU A 345 -35.50 46.14 -41.57
CA LEU A 345 -36.50 46.01 -40.50
C LEU A 345 -37.18 47.34 -40.15
N ILE A 346 -36.49 48.47 -40.28
CA ILE A 346 -37.05 49.80 -40.03
C ILE A 346 -37.96 50.22 -41.17
N GLU A 347 -37.51 50.05 -42.42
CA GLU A 347 -38.26 50.41 -43.62
C GLU A 347 -39.52 49.57 -43.80
N SER A 348 -39.43 48.25 -43.59
CA SER A 348 -40.60 47.36 -43.65
C SER A 348 -41.67 47.73 -42.62
N GLN A 349 -41.29 48.13 -41.41
CA GLN A 349 -42.22 48.60 -40.38
C GLN A 349 -42.87 49.95 -40.72
N ASN A 350 -42.13 50.86 -41.37
CA ASN A 350 -42.66 52.15 -41.81
C ASN A 350 -43.66 51.98 -42.98
N ASN A 351 -43.36 51.09 -43.94
CA ASN A 351 -44.26 50.76 -45.05
C ASN A 351 -45.56 50.09 -44.58
N HIS A 352 -45.48 49.24 -43.53
CA HIS A 352 -46.67 48.63 -42.93
C HIS A 352 -47.55 49.64 -42.20
N ARG A 353 -46.96 50.65 -41.54
CA ARG A 353 -47.70 51.73 -40.88
C ARG A 353 -48.40 52.64 -41.89
N ASN A 354 -47.75 52.97 -43.01
CA ASN A 354 -48.35 53.80 -44.06
C ASN A 354 -49.51 53.10 -44.79
N LYS A 355 -49.51 51.76 -44.86
CA LYS A 355 -50.64 50.97 -45.40
C LYS A 355 -51.84 50.84 -44.45
N CYS A 356 -51.68 51.10 -43.16
CA CYS A 356 -52.76 51.04 -42.17
C CYS A 356 -53.38 52.42 -41.86
N ILE A 357 -52.82 53.49 -42.44
CA ILE A 357 -53.27 54.89 -42.23
C ILE A 357 -53.99 55.44 -43.48
N ASN A 358 -53.96 54.72 -44.61
CA ASN A 358 -54.73 55.04 -45.81
C ASN A 358 -56.02 54.22 -45.89
#